data_AF-A0A1H5VEZ5-F1
#
_entry.id   AF-A0A1H5VEZ5-F1
#
_cell.length_a   1.000
_cell.length_b   1.000
_cell.length_c   1.000
_cell.angle_alpha   90.00
_cell.angle_beta   90.00
_cell.angle_gamma   90.00
#
_symmetry.space_group_name_H-M   'P 1'
#
loop_
_entity.id
_entity.type
_entity.pdbx_description
1 polymer ?
#
loop_
_entity_poly.entity_id
_entity_poly.type
_entity_poly.pdbx_seq_one_letter_code
_entity_poly.pdbx_strand_id
1 'polypeptide(L)'
;MKKLSLFCVFATLLFACENTKRYTQQSAEIETVKSIIGNYVNGEWEAYQSHYAEGAQIFFNATEDKPATIQQIIAQQKMEVEPFSSYSFDRENEAIEMVLDDKGETWVNYWGVWKGTLAATGKTYETPIHLTSQFVDGKIVKSYGYWDNAPLQLDMMAMQLAAEKAAQQAAEESPK
;
A
#
# COMPACT_ATOMS: atom_id res chain seq x y z
N MET A 1 13.92 -56.93 22.08
CA MET A 1 14.79 -55.83 21.57
C MET A 1 14.43 -55.39 20.15
N LYS A 2 14.25 -56.28 19.15
CA LYS A 2 13.83 -55.89 17.78
C LYS A 2 12.48 -55.14 17.67
N LYS A 3 11.51 -55.46 18.54
CA LYS A 3 10.20 -54.78 18.58
C LYS A 3 10.27 -53.34 19.12
N LEU A 4 11.29 -53.03 19.93
CA LEU A 4 11.47 -51.69 20.51
C LEU A 4 12.13 -50.74 19.50
N SER A 5 13.05 -51.25 18.68
CA SER A 5 13.67 -50.50 17.59
C SER A 5 12.68 -50.07 16.50
N LEU A 6 11.68 -50.91 16.20
CA LEU A 6 10.65 -50.59 15.20
C LEU A 6 9.70 -49.47 15.68
N PHE A 7 9.45 -49.40 16.98
CA PHE A 7 8.59 -48.38 17.60
C PHE A 7 9.26 -46.99 17.61
N CYS A 8 10.58 -46.92 17.87
CA CYS A 8 11.32 -45.67 17.79
C CYS A 8 11.37 -45.08 16.37
N VAL A 9 11.53 -45.93 15.34
CA VAL A 9 11.52 -45.48 13.93
C VAL A 9 10.13 -44.98 13.52
N PHE A 10 9.06 -45.60 14.02
CA PHE A 10 7.70 -45.15 13.74
C PHE A 10 7.38 -43.82 14.45
N ALA A 11 7.88 -43.60 15.66
CA ALA A 11 7.71 -42.35 16.39
C ALA A 11 8.41 -41.16 15.71
N THR A 12 9.57 -41.36 15.06
CA THR A 12 10.27 -40.29 14.33
C THR A 12 9.57 -39.88 13.03
N LEU A 13 8.76 -40.76 12.43
CA LEU A 13 8.01 -40.44 11.21
C LEU A 13 6.82 -39.49 11.46
N LEU A 14 6.32 -39.41 12.71
CA LEU A 14 5.19 -38.54 13.07
C LEU A 14 5.59 -37.06 13.21
N PHE A 15 6.87 -36.76 13.42
CA PHE A 15 7.39 -35.39 13.52
C PHE A 15 7.96 -34.85 12.20
N ALA A 16 8.06 -35.67 11.15
CA ALA A 16 8.63 -35.26 9.86
C ALA A 16 7.69 -34.40 8.99
N CYS A 17 6.48 -34.08 9.50
CA CYS A 17 5.48 -33.29 8.79
C CYS A 17 5.31 -31.92 9.46
N GLU A 18 6.37 -31.11 9.47
CA GLU A 18 6.23 -29.67 9.69
C GLU A 18 5.67 -29.04 8.42
N ASN A 19 4.35 -28.96 8.31
CA ASN A 19 3.71 -28.11 7.31
C ASN A 19 3.81 -26.66 7.79
N THR A 20 4.92 -25.98 7.46
CA THR A 20 5.03 -24.53 7.69
C THR A 20 3.83 -23.85 7.04
N LYS A 21 3.04 -23.13 7.84
CA LYS A 21 1.85 -22.43 7.33
C LYS A 21 2.31 -21.30 6.40
N ARG A 22 2.25 -21.54 5.10
CA ARG A 22 2.73 -20.60 4.06
C ARG A 22 1.74 -19.50 3.69
N TYR A 23 0.52 -19.57 4.20
CA TYR A 23 -0.57 -18.64 3.91
C TYR A 23 -1.38 -18.39 5.18
N THR A 24 -1.70 -17.13 5.46
CA THR A 24 -2.62 -16.75 6.53
C THR A 24 -3.31 -15.42 6.23
N GLN A 25 -4.54 -15.25 6.71
CA GLN A 25 -5.23 -13.96 6.75
C GLN A 25 -5.19 -13.31 8.14
N GLN A 26 -4.43 -13.92 9.06
CA GLN A 26 -4.28 -13.49 10.44
C GLN A 26 -2.80 -13.51 10.80
N SER A 27 -2.22 -12.33 11.02
CA SER A 27 -0.84 -12.15 11.50
C SER A 27 -0.61 -10.74 12.03
N ALA A 28 0.49 -10.51 12.77
CA ALA A 28 0.86 -9.18 13.24
C ALA A 28 1.28 -8.24 12.09
N GLU A 29 1.85 -8.79 11.02
CA GLU A 29 2.22 -8.07 9.80
C GLU A 29 0.98 -7.56 9.06
N ILE A 30 -0.09 -8.36 9.02
CA ILE A 30 -1.39 -7.94 8.48
C ILE A 30 -1.97 -6.76 9.28
N GLU A 31 -1.93 -6.85 10.61
CA GLU A 31 -2.37 -5.74 11.46
C GLU A 31 -1.50 -4.48 11.28
N THR A 32 -0.21 -4.66 10.98
CA THR A 32 0.67 -3.54 10.61
C THR A 32 0.24 -2.87 9.31
N VAL A 33 -0.08 -3.63 8.26
CA VAL A 33 -0.57 -3.05 7.00
C VAL A 33 -1.92 -2.34 7.19
N LYS A 34 -2.84 -2.91 7.97
CA LYS A 34 -4.10 -2.22 8.33
C LYS A 34 -3.86 -0.91 9.07
N SER A 35 -2.89 -0.90 10.00
CA SER A 35 -2.47 0.30 10.73
C SER A 35 -1.92 1.37 9.77
N ILE A 36 -1.06 0.99 8.82
CA ILE A 36 -0.53 1.90 7.79
C ILE A 36 -1.66 2.55 6.99
N ILE A 37 -2.65 1.76 6.55
CA ILE A 37 -3.82 2.27 5.81
C ILE A 37 -4.62 3.26 6.67
N GLY A 38 -4.87 2.91 7.94
CA GLY A 38 -5.54 3.82 8.90
C GLY A 38 -4.77 5.12 9.10
N ASN A 39 -3.47 5.02 9.36
CA ASN A 39 -2.60 6.18 9.58
C ASN A 39 -2.56 7.10 8.35
N TYR A 40 -2.55 6.54 7.13
CA TYR A 40 -2.63 7.33 5.90
C TYR A 40 -3.96 8.10 5.79
N VAL A 41 -5.08 7.42 6.03
CA VAL A 41 -6.42 8.05 6.01
C VAL A 41 -6.53 9.15 7.06
N ASN A 42 -5.92 8.95 8.23
CA ASN A 42 -5.97 9.90 9.35
C ASN A 42 -4.88 10.99 9.30
N GLY A 43 -3.94 10.91 8.36
CA GLY A 43 -2.79 11.82 8.32
C GLY A 43 -1.79 11.64 9.48
N GLU A 44 -1.73 10.45 10.07
CA GLU A 44 -0.84 10.09 11.18
C GLU A 44 0.55 9.68 10.65
N TRP A 45 1.22 10.63 10.00
CA TRP A 45 2.44 10.36 9.21
C TRP A 45 3.63 9.82 10.01
N GLU A 46 3.76 10.20 11.29
CA GLU A 46 4.80 9.66 12.17
C GLU A 46 4.54 8.18 12.49
N ALA A 47 3.29 7.83 12.77
CA ALA A 47 2.89 6.44 12.99
C ALA A 47 3.02 5.62 11.70
N TYR A 48 2.62 6.18 10.55
CA TYR A 48 2.83 5.60 9.22
C TYR A 48 4.31 5.26 9.00
N GLN A 49 5.21 6.24 9.19
CA GLN A 49 6.65 6.06 9.01
C GLN A 49 7.21 4.98 9.95
N SER A 50 6.71 4.90 11.19
CA SER A 50 7.24 4.02 12.21
C SER A 50 7.18 2.53 11.84
N HIS A 51 6.32 2.12 10.90
CA HIS A 51 6.19 0.73 10.47
C HIS A 51 7.28 0.26 9.50
N TYR A 52 8.07 1.19 8.96
CA TYR A 52 9.14 0.90 7.99
C TYR A 52 10.50 0.78 8.70
N ALA A 53 11.35 -0.11 8.19
CA ALA A 53 12.74 -0.23 8.63
C ALA A 53 13.57 0.96 8.13
N GLU A 54 14.70 1.23 8.79
CA GLU A 54 15.70 2.15 8.25
C GLU A 54 16.23 1.61 6.92
N GLY A 55 16.29 2.46 5.89
CA GLY A 55 16.72 2.06 4.55
C GLY A 55 15.69 1.25 3.75
N ALA A 56 14.44 1.17 4.20
CA ALA A 56 13.38 0.50 3.45
C ALA A 56 13.21 1.09 2.03
N GLN A 57 13.04 0.22 1.04
CA GLN A 57 12.92 0.59 -0.37
C GLN A 57 11.46 0.48 -0.83
N ILE A 58 10.89 1.58 -1.33
CA ILE A 58 9.49 1.63 -1.73
C ILE A 58 9.36 1.93 -3.22
N PHE A 59 8.53 1.14 -3.90
CA PHE A 59 8.35 1.13 -5.35
C PHE A 59 6.87 1.31 -5.70
N PHE A 60 6.35 2.50 -5.45
CA PHE A 60 4.96 2.85 -5.77
C PHE A 60 4.90 3.37 -7.21
N ASN A 61 4.26 2.60 -8.10
CA ASN A 61 4.25 2.82 -9.54
C ASN A 61 5.65 3.07 -10.14
N ALA A 62 6.67 2.39 -9.60
CA ALA A 62 8.07 2.56 -9.97
C ALA A 62 8.76 1.20 -10.15
N THR A 63 9.81 1.18 -10.97
CA THR A 63 10.69 0.03 -11.17
C THR A 63 11.78 -0.02 -10.09
N GLU A 64 12.38 -1.20 -9.88
CA GLU A 64 13.33 -1.43 -8.78
C GLU A 64 14.62 -0.59 -8.84
N ASP A 65 14.98 -0.05 -10.01
CA ASP A 65 16.10 0.87 -10.18
C ASP A 65 15.82 2.28 -9.61
N LYS A 66 14.59 2.55 -9.17
CA LYS A 66 14.14 3.86 -8.66
C LYS A 66 13.43 3.75 -7.30
N PRO A 67 14.11 3.25 -6.24
CA PRO A 67 13.52 3.19 -4.91
C PRO A 67 13.27 4.59 -4.36
N ALA A 68 12.11 4.78 -3.73
CA ALA A 68 11.83 5.91 -2.87
C ALA A 68 12.06 5.55 -1.40
N THR A 69 12.46 6.53 -0.60
CA THR A 69 12.43 6.43 0.87
C THR A 69 11.01 6.65 1.38
N ILE A 70 10.74 6.19 2.61
CA ILE A 70 9.46 6.44 3.28
C ILE A 70 9.15 7.94 3.43
N GLN A 71 10.16 8.79 3.64
CA GLN A 71 9.96 10.24 3.70
C GLN A 71 9.53 10.83 2.36
N GLN A 72 10.10 10.34 1.24
CA GLN A 72 9.70 10.75 -0.10
C GLN A 72 8.27 10.33 -0.40
N ILE A 73 7.89 9.10 -0.04
CA ILE A 73 6.52 8.60 -0.19
C ILE A 73 5.53 9.45 0.61
N ILE A 74 5.81 9.74 1.89
CA ILE A 74 4.94 10.58 2.72
C ILE A 74 4.80 11.98 2.14
N ALA A 75 5.90 12.59 1.66
CA ALA A 75 5.86 13.90 1.02
C ALA A 75 4.99 13.89 -0.24
N GLN A 76 5.15 12.87 -1.09
CA GLN A 76 4.34 12.69 -2.29
C GLN A 76 2.86 12.50 -1.95
N GLN A 77 2.54 11.57 -1.04
CA GLN A 77 1.16 11.28 -0.63
C GLN A 77 0.45 12.51 -0.05
N LYS A 78 1.15 13.33 0.74
CA LYS A 78 0.61 14.61 1.23
C LYS A 78 0.21 15.55 0.10
N MET A 79 1.04 15.65 -0.94
CA MET A 79 0.73 16.47 -2.12
C MET A 79 -0.42 15.87 -2.92
N GLU A 80 -0.49 14.55 -3.04
CA GLU A 80 -1.54 13.85 -3.78
C GLU A 80 -2.93 14.00 -3.13
N VAL A 81 -3.01 14.00 -1.79
CA VAL A 81 -4.30 14.11 -1.09
C VAL A 81 -4.76 15.55 -0.84
N GLU A 82 -3.88 16.55 -0.98
CA GLU A 82 -4.21 17.97 -0.72
C GLU A 82 -5.43 18.49 -1.51
N PRO A 83 -5.62 18.15 -2.81
CA PRO A 83 -6.77 18.63 -3.58
C PRO A 83 -8.12 18.01 -3.19
N PHE A 84 -8.12 17.02 -2.29
CA PHE A 84 -9.30 16.25 -1.92
C PHE A 84 -9.96 16.80 -0.67
N SER A 85 -11.28 16.96 -0.73
CA SER A 85 -12.12 17.32 0.43
C SER A 85 -12.34 16.13 1.37
N SER A 86 -12.23 14.92 0.86
CA SER A 86 -12.27 13.67 1.63
C SER A 86 -11.56 12.56 0.85
N TYR A 87 -11.01 11.60 1.58
CA TYR A 87 -10.47 10.38 1.02
C TYR A 87 -10.56 9.23 2.03
N SER A 88 -10.68 8.00 1.55
CA SER A 88 -10.83 6.80 2.37
C SER A 88 -10.46 5.53 1.60
N PHE A 89 -10.51 4.40 2.28
CA PHE A 89 -10.51 3.07 1.65
C PHE A 89 -11.84 2.38 1.90
N ASP A 90 -12.33 1.64 0.92
CA ASP A 90 -13.42 0.69 1.10
C ASP A 90 -12.95 -0.47 1.99
N ARG A 91 -13.33 -0.44 3.26
CA ARG A 91 -12.95 -1.46 4.26
C ARG A 91 -13.84 -2.71 4.18
N GLU A 92 -14.98 -2.65 3.49
CA GLU A 92 -15.89 -3.80 3.36
C GLU A 92 -15.43 -4.76 2.26
N ASN A 93 -14.76 -4.23 1.23
CA ASN A 93 -14.33 -4.98 0.05
C ASN A 93 -12.79 -5.11 -0.07
N GLU A 94 -12.08 -5.07 1.05
CA GLU A 94 -10.63 -5.27 1.08
C GLU A 94 -10.23 -6.75 1.21
N ALA A 95 -9.13 -7.13 0.57
CA ALA A 95 -8.50 -8.42 0.74
C ALA A 95 -7.07 -8.23 1.25
N ILE A 96 -6.72 -8.99 2.28
CA ILE A 96 -5.37 -8.98 2.85
C ILE A 96 -4.94 -10.40 3.19
N GLU A 97 -3.71 -10.72 2.83
CA GLU A 97 -3.10 -12.02 3.11
C GLU A 97 -1.62 -11.85 3.42
N MET A 98 -1.09 -12.82 4.14
CA MET A 98 0.34 -12.97 4.36
C MET A 98 0.78 -14.33 3.82
N VAL A 99 1.89 -14.32 3.08
CA VAL A 99 2.48 -15.50 2.48
C VAL A 99 3.95 -15.64 2.86
N LEU A 100 4.42 -16.87 2.92
CA LEU A 100 5.84 -17.21 2.95
C LEU A 100 6.26 -17.68 1.57
N ASP A 101 7.23 -17.01 0.97
CA ASP A 101 7.80 -17.41 -0.32
C ASP A 101 8.74 -18.61 -0.18
N ASP A 102 9.29 -19.10 -1.30
CA ASP A 102 10.20 -20.26 -1.30
C ASP A 102 11.56 -19.98 -0.65
N LYS A 103 11.88 -18.72 -0.39
CA LYS A 103 13.08 -18.29 0.33
C LYS A 103 12.82 -18.10 1.83
N GLY A 104 11.57 -18.27 2.28
CA GLY A 104 11.16 -18.03 3.66
C GLY A 104 10.94 -16.56 3.99
N GLU A 105 10.81 -15.70 2.97
CA GLU A 105 10.50 -14.28 3.15
C GLU A 105 9.01 -14.09 3.45
N THR A 106 8.71 -13.23 4.42
CA THR A 106 7.34 -12.86 4.79
C THR A 106 6.85 -11.71 3.93
N TRP A 107 5.75 -11.92 3.21
CA TRP A 107 5.12 -10.92 2.36
C TRP A 107 3.66 -10.73 2.73
N VAL A 108 3.22 -9.48 2.87
CA VAL A 108 1.80 -9.14 3.03
C VAL A 108 1.31 -8.50 1.75
N ASN A 109 0.26 -9.08 1.16
CA ASN A 109 -0.42 -8.53 0.01
C ASN A 109 -1.74 -7.89 0.45
N TYR A 110 -2.02 -6.71 -0.08
CA TYR A 110 -3.26 -5.97 0.12
C TYR A 110 -3.87 -5.63 -1.22
N TRP A 111 -5.19 -5.79 -1.31
CA TRP A 111 -6.02 -5.29 -2.39
C TRP A 111 -7.17 -4.51 -1.78
N GLY A 112 -7.36 -3.28 -2.23
CA GLY A 112 -8.45 -2.42 -1.76
C GLY A 112 -8.85 -1.40 -2.80
N VAL A 113 -9.88 -0.62 -2.48
CA VAL A 113 -10.35 0.48 -3.32
C VAL A 113 -10.18 1.78 -2.55
N TRP A 114 -9.27 2.63 -3.02
CA TRP A 114 -9.14 3.99 -2.53
C TRP A 114 -10.23 4.86 -3.13
N LYS A 115 -10.80 5.75 -2.33
CA LYS A 115 -11.81 6.72 -2.76
C LYS A 115 -11.38 8.12 -2.39
N GLY A 116 -11.59 9.08 -3.28
CA GLY A 116 -11.30 10.49 -3.00
C GLY A 116 -12.27 11.43 -3.70
N THR A 117 -12.81 12.41 -2.98
CA THR A 117 -13.69 13.45 -3.51
C THR A 117 -12.93 14.76 -3.70
N LEU A 118 -12.74 15.18 -4.95
CA LEU A 118 -12.06 16.44 -5.26
C LEU A 118 -12.84 17.63 -4.72
N ALA A 119 -12.15 18.54 -4.02
CA ALA A 119 -12.78 19.72 -3.44
C ALA A 119 -13.33 20.68 -4.50
N ALA A 120 -12.63 20.82 -5.63
CA ALA A 120 -12.97 21.77 -6.68
C ALA A 120 -14.27 21.43 -7.45
N THR A 121 -14.59 20.13 -7.59
CA THR A 121 -15.69 19.67 -8.46
C THR A 121 -16.73 18.82 -7.73
N GLY A 122 -16.41 18.32 -6.54
CA GLY A 122 -17.22 17.31 -5.85
C GLY A 122 -17.20 15.94 -6.54
N LYS A 123 -16.37 15.73 -7.58
CA LYS A 123 -16.24 14.44 -8.25
C LYS A 123 -15.48 13.46 -7.36
N THR A 124 -16.05 12.26 -7.19
CA THR A 124 -15.40 11.15 -6.49
C THR A 124 -14.69 10.22 -7.47
N TYR A 125 -13.47 9.84 -7.13
CA TYR A 125 -12.66 8.85 -7.82
C TYR A 125 -12.63 7.57 -6.99
N GLU A 126 -12.65 6.43 -7.67
CA GLU A 126 -12.41 5.14 -7.07
C GLU A 126 -11.25 4.47 -7.81
N THR A 127 -10.22 4.10 -7.06
CA THR A 127 -8.97 3.57 -7.61
C THR A 127 -8.64 2.25 -6.92
N PRO A 128 -8.63 1.12 -7.65
CA PRO A 128 -8.11 -0.14 -7.14
C PRO A 128 -6.61 0.00 -6.83
N ILE A 129 -6.21 -0.48 -5.66
CA ILE A 129 -4.83 -0.45 -5.19
C ILE A 129 -4.40 -1.87 -4.86
N HIS A 130 -3.20 -2.23 -5.33
CA HIS A 130 -2.48 -3.40 -4.84
C HIS A 130 -1.19 -2.97 -4.14
N LEU A 131 -0.96 -3.50 -2.93
CA LEU A 131 0.32 -3.35 -2.22
C LEU A 131 0.88 -4.74 -1.90
N THR A 132 2.20 -4.86 -1.96
CA THR A 132 2.94 -6.06 -1.53
C THR A 132 4.14 -5.62 -0.71
N SER A 133 4.17 -5.99 0.57
CA SER A 133 5.18 -5.52 1.52
C SER A 133 5.93 -6.68 2.17
N GLN A 134 7.26 -6.63 2.09
CA GLN A 134 8.16 -7.58 2.73
C GLN A 134 8.43 -7.18 4.17
N PHE A 135 8.30 -8.14 5.08
CA PHE A 135 8.57 -7.96 6.50
C PHE A 135 9.84 -8.67 6.95
N VAL A 136 10.66 -7.97 7.74
CA VAL A 136 11.79 -8.52 8.50
C VAL A 136 11.71 -7.93 9.90
N ASP A 137 11.75 -8.78 10.93
CA ASP A 137 11.66 -8.39 12.34
C ASP A 137 10.48 -7.45 12.66
N GLY A 138 9.33 -7.69 12.02
CA GLY A 138 8.10 -6.90 12.20
C GLY A 138 8.11 -5.51 11.54
N LYS A 139 9.12 -5.19 10.73
CA LYS A 139 9.21 -3.94 9.96
C LYS A 139 9.18 -4.19 8.47
N ILE A 140 8.63 -3.24 7.72
CA ILE A 140 8.66 -3.27 6.25
C ILE A 140 10.06 -2.87 5.76
N VAL A 141 10.74 -3.77 5.08
CA VAL A 141 12.05 -3.49 4.44
C VAL A 141 11.90 -3.17 2.95
N LYS A 142 10.81 -3.61 2.33
CA LYS A 142 10.53 -3.44 0.91
C LYS A 142 9.04 -3.40 0.66
N SER A 143 8.57 -2.50 -0.21
CA SER A 143 7.16 -2.43 -0.57
C SER A 143 6.96 -2.04 -2.03
N TYR A 144 6.04 -2.72 -2.70
CA TYR A 144 5.56 -2.39 -4.04
C TYR A 144 4.12 -1.94 -3.96
N GLY A 145 3.75 -1.01 -4.83
CA GLY A 145 2.39 -0.51 -4.92
C GLY A 145 2.02 -0.19 -6.36
N TYR A 146 0.81 -0.59 -6.76
CA TYR A 146 0.31 -0.39 -8.13
C TYR A 146 -1.14 0.09 -8.12
N TRP A 147 -1.38 1.13 -8.91
CA TRP A 147 -2.72 1.70 -9.12
C TRP A 147 -2.72 2.62 -10.34
N ASP A 148 -3.90 2.80 -10.95
CA ASP A 148 -4.08 3.70 -12.10
C ASP A 148 -4.38 5.14 -11.66
N ASN A 149 -3.46 6.05 -11.95
CA ASN A 149 -3.61 7.48 -11.69
C ASN A 149 -4.15 8.27 -12.90
N ALA A 150 -4.23 7.66 -14.08
CA ALA A 150 -4.53 8.38 -15.31
C ALA A 150 -5.88 9.10 -15.27
N PRO A 151 -6.99 8.53 -14.76
CA PRO A 151 -8.27 9.23 -14.72
C PRO A 151 -8.22 10.54 -13.91
N LEU A 152 -7.58 10.50 -12.74
CA LEU A 152 -7.42 11.68 -11.88
C LEU A 152 -6.53 12.73 -12.54
N GLN A 153 -5.38 12.32 -13.08
CA GLN A 153 -4.42 13.24 -13.71
C GLN A 153 -5.01 13.94 -14.95
N LEU A 154 -5.77 13.21 -15.78
CA LEU A 154 -6.43 13.78 -16.96
C LEU A 154 -7.46 14.85 -16.57
N ASP A 155 -8.24 14.59 -15.52
CA ASP A 155 -9.21 15.57 -15.03
C ASP A 155 -8.52 16.80 -14.40
N MET A 156 -7.46 16.60 -13.63
CA MET A 156 -6.65 17.69 -13.08
C MET A 156 -6.05 18.56 -14.19
N MET A 157 -5.52 17.95 -15.24
CA MET A 157 -5.00 18.66 -16.41
C MET A 157 -6.10 19.44 -17.13
N ALA A 158 -7.28 18.83 -17.32
CA ALA A 158 -8.42 19.50 -17.96
C ALA A 158 -8.89 20.73 -17.16
N MET A 159 -8.95 20.63 -15.83
CA MET A 159 -9.28 21.74 -14.94
C MET A 159 -8.24 22.86 -15.02
N GLN A 160 -6.95 22.52 -15.01
CA GLN A 160 -5.88 23.51 -15.15
C GLN A 160 -5.98 24.26 -16.49
N LEU A 161 -6.17 23.54 -17.59
CA LEU A 161 -6.35 24.15 -18.92
C LEU A 161 -7.59 25.06 -18.99
N ALA A 162 -8.68 24.68 -18.33
CA ALA A 162 -9.88 25.51 -18.26
C ALA A 162 -9.63 26.80 -17.45
N ALA A 163 -8.94 26.70 -16.31
CA ALA A 163 -8.59 27.84 -15.48
C ALA A 163 -7.64 28.81 -16.20
N GLU A 164 -6.63 28.30 -16.91
CA GLU A 164 -5.70 29.11 -17.71
C GLU A 164 -6.42 29.88 -18.82
N LYS A 165 -7.35 29.22 -19.55
CA LYS A 165 -8.16 29.89 -20.58
C LYS A 165 -9.05 30.98 -20.00
N ALA A 166 -9.72 30.71 -18.88
CA ALA A 166 -10.57 31.70 -18.21
C ALA A 166 -9.76 32.92 -17.72
N ALA A 167 -8.55 32.70 -17.18
CA ALA A 167 -7.66 33.77 -16.74
C ALA A 167 -7.17 34.63 -17.92
N GLN A 168 -6.85 34.03 -19.06
CA GLN A 168 -6.47 34.74 -20.28
C GLN A 168 -7.61 35.61 -20.81
N GLN A 169 -8.83 35.06 -20.88
CA GLN A 169 -10.02 35.82 -21.30
C GLN A 169 -10.31 37.01 -20.38
N ALA A 170 -10.23 36.82 -19.06
CA ALA A 170 -10.42 37.90 -18.10
C ALA A 170 -9.34 39.01 -18.19
N ALA A 171 -8.11 38.64 -18.57
CA ALA A 171 -7.03 39.59 -18.80
C ALA A 171 -7.20 40.37 -20.12
N GLU A 172 -7.79 39.76 -21.15
CA GLU A 172 -8.12 40.42 -22.42
C GLU A 172 -9.34 41.33 -22.31
N GLU A 173 -10.29 41.03 -21.42
CA GLU A 173 -11.52 41.80 -21.20
C GLU A 173 -11.39 42.93 -20.16
N SER A 174 -10.25 43.03 -19.45
CA SER A 174 -10.01 44.11 -18.49
C SER A 174 -9.70 45.43 -19.21
N PRO A 175 -10.50 46.51 -19.04
CA PRO A 175 -10.26 47.78 -19.72
C PRO A 175 -8.92 48.40 -19.26
N LYS A 176 -8.16 48.93 -20.22
CA LYS A 176 -7.03 49.84 -19.93
C LYS A 176 -7.51 51.15 -19.34
#